data_AF-A0A653E9V2-F1
#
_entry.id   AF-A0A653E9V2-F1
#
_cell.length_a   1.000
_cell.length_b   1.000
_cell.length_c   1.000
_cell.angle_alpha   90.00
_cell.angle_beta   90.00
_cell.angle_gamma   90.00
#
_symmetry.space_group_name_H-M   'P 1'
#
loop_
_entity.id
_entity.type
_entity.pdbx_description
1 polymer ?
#
loop_
_entity_poly.entity_id
_entity_poly.type
_entity_poly.pdbx_seq_one_letter_code
_entity_poly.pdbx_strand_id
1 'polypeptide(L)' 'MKPAVIQIETIERNRQTLWRVRLGRRALTFHEELAARTFANQLHMRRVWLQQQAALNPESE' A
#
# COMPACT_ATOMS: atom_id res chain seq x y z
N MET A 1 -14.52 -8.99 -5.05
CA MET A 1 -13.45 -8.79 -4.02
C MET A 1 -13.49 -7.33 -3.58
N LYS A 2 -13.48 -7.04 -2.26
CA LYS A 2 -13.37 -5.65 -1.79
C LYS A 2 -12.03 -5.06 -2.28
N PRO A 3 -11.99 -3.81 -2.77
CA PRO A 3 -10.73 -3.19 -3.17
C PRO A 3 -9.82 -3.15 -1.94
N ALA A 4 -8.65 -3.78 -2.02
CA ALA A 4 -7.70 -3.75 -0.92
C ALA A 4 -7.31 -2.28 -0.64
N VAL A 5 -7.75 -1.73 0.48
CA VAL A 5 -7.44 -0.35 0.89
C VAL A 5 -6.03 -0.33 1.46
N ILE A 6 -5.25 0.71 1.15
CA ILE A 6 -3.94 0.93 1.76
C ILE A 6 -4.18 1.53 3.15
N GLN A 7 -3.60 0.92 4.18
CA GLN A 7 -3.71 1.39 5.56
C GLN A 7 -2.31 1.66 6.10
N ILE A 8 -2.16 2.76 6.83
CA ILE A 8 -0.93 3.07 7.57
C ILE A 8 -1.26 2.92 9.05
N GLU A 9 -0.49 2.09 9.74
CA GLU A 9 -0.65 1.78 11.16
C GLU A 9 0.67 2.11 11.87
N THR A 10 0.57 2.70 13.06
CA THR A 10 1.72 2.83 13.96
C THR A 10 1.76 1.62 14.87
N ILE A 11 2.92 1.00 15.00
CA ILE A 11 3.13 -0.14 15.88
C ILE A 11 4.31 0.14 16.80
N GLU A 12 4.27 -0.41 18.01
CA GLU A 12 5.44 -0.45 18.87
C GLU A 12 6.09 -1.83 18.81
N ARG A 13 7.41 -1.85 18.63
CA ARG A 13 8.21 -3.08 18.68
C ARG A 13 9.53 -2.78 19.38
N ASN A 14 9.86 -3.56 20.42
CA ASN A 14 11.09 -3.37 21.19
C ASN A 14 11.28 -1.91 21.70
N ARG A 15 10.19 -1.25 22.13
CA ARG A 15 10.16 0.17 22.54
C ARG A 15 10.48 1.18 21.42
N GLN A 16 10.47 0.76 20.16
CA GLN A 16 10.59 1.64 19.01
C GLN A 16 9.26 1.76 18.29
N THR A 17 8.88 2.99 17.97
CA THR A 17 7.74 3.28 17.11
C THR A 17 8.11 2.98 15.66
N LEU A 18 7.35 2.09 15.03
CA LEU A 18 7.49 1.73 13.63
C LEU A 18 6.20 2.02 12.87
N TRP A 19 6.34 2.19 11.57
CA TRP A 19 5.26 2.55 10.67
C TRP A 19 4.99 1.40 9.71
N ARG A 20 3.80 0.84 9.77
CA ARG A 20 3.40 -0.31 8.96
C ARG A 20 2.42 0.12 7.88
N VAL A 21 2.74 -0.18 6.63
CA VAL A 21 1.82 -0.03 5.50
C VAL A 21 1.22 -1.39 5.17
N ARG A 22 -0.11 -1.51 5.23
CA ARG A 22 -0.86 -2.72 4.91
C ARG A 22 -1.62 -2.59 3.60
N LEU A 23 -1.64 -3.69 2.85
CA LEU A 23 -2.43 -3.89 1.66
C LEU A 23 -3.09 -5.28 1.69
N GLY A 24 -4.32 -5.34 2.21
CA GLY A 24 -5.03 -6.60 2.39
C GLY A 24 -4.26 -7.54 3.33
N ARG A 25 -3.68 -8.62 2.79
CA ARG A 25 -2.87 -9.59 3.55
C ARG A 25 -1.38 -9.25 3.61
N ARG A 26 -0.91 -8.32 2.76
CA ARG A 26 0.50 -7.92 2.69
C ARG A 26 0.76 -6.73 3.60
N ALA A 27 1.92 -6.70 4.26
CA ALA A 27 2.34 -5.59 5.10
C ALA A 27 3.84 -5.33 4.93
N LEU A 28 4.23 -4.06 4.95
CA LEU A 28 5.62 -3.64 5.02
C LEU A 28 5.80 -2.72 6.22
N THR A 29 6.94 -2.79 6.89
CA THR A 29 7.22 -1.98 8.09
C THR A 29 8.44 -1.09 7.82
N PHE A 30 8.36 0.16 8.26
CA PHE A 30 9.36 1.20 8.11
C PHE A 30 9.70 1.77 9.49
N HIS A 31 10.94 2.24 9.65
CA HIS A 31 11.35 2.97 10.84
C HIS A 31 10.90 4.43 10.76
N GLU A 32 10.95 5.02 9.57
CA GLU A 32 10.58 6.42 9.34
C GLU A 32 9.15 6.57 8.85
N GLU A 33 8.43 7.53 9.41
CA GLU A 33 7.07 7.87 9.01
C GLU A 33 7.01 8.33 7.55
N LEU A 34 7.94 9.19 7.15
CA LEU A 34 7.98 9.76 5.81
C LEU A 34 8.20 8.67 4.74
N ALA A 35 9.04 7.67 5.03
CA ALA A 35 9.24 6.54 4.14
C ALA A 35 7.96 5.72 3.97
N ALA A 36 7.25 5.42 5.07
CA ALA A 36 5.97 4.71 5.02
C ALA A 36 4.91 5.47 4.21
N ARG A 37 4.78 6.78 4.44
CA ARG A 37 3.83 7.65 3.74
C ARG A 37 4.16 7.77 2.25
N THR A 38 5.42 7.97 1.91
CA THR A 38 5.88 8.05 0.51
C THR A 38 5.60 6.75 -0.22
N PHE A 39 5.91 5.61 0.40
CA PHE A 39 5.61 4.30 -0.16
C PHE A 39 4.10 4.09 -0.35
N ALA A 40 3.27 4.47 0.63
CA ALA A 40 1.82 4.36 0.50
C ALA A 40 1.26 5.18 -0.67
N ASN A 41 1.77 6.40 -0.88
CA ASN A 41 1.40 7.24 -2.03
C ASN A 41 1.82 6.59 -3.35
N GLN A 42 3.08 6.15 -3.47
CA GLN A 42 3.58 5.47 -4.68
C GLN A 42 2.77 4.20 -4.99
N LEU A 43 2.44 3.42 -3.95
CA LEU A 43 1.63 2.21 -4.09
C LEU A 43 0.19 2.53 -4.54
N HIS A 44 -0.39 3.60 -4.01
CA HIS A 44 -1.70 4.08 -4.45
C HIS A 44 -1.69 4.46 -5.94
N MET A 45 -0.72 5.28 -6.35
CA MET A 45 -0.59 5.69 -7.76
C MET A 45 -0.41 4.49 -8.68
N ARG A 46 0.46 3.54 -8.32
CA ARG A 46 0.67 2.33 -9.12
C ARG A 46 -0.59 1.49 -9.24
N ARG A 47 -1.41 1.40 -8.19
CA ARG A 47 -2.67 0.66 -8.24
C ARG A 47 -3.72 1.32 -9.11
N VAL A 48 -3.86 2.64 -9.02
CA VAL A 48 -4.77 3.39 -9.88
C VAL A 48 -4.39 3.19 -11.34
N TRP A 49 -3.10 3.27 -11.66
CA TRP A 49 -2.59 3.01 -13.01
C TRP A 49 -2.91 1.58 -13.50
N LEU A 50 -2.68 0.56 -12.67
CA LEU A 50 -3.02 -0.84 -13.03
C LEU A 50 -4.52 -1.05 -13.25
N GLN A 51 -5.36 -0.39 -12.44
CA GLN A 51 -6.82 -0.46 -12.60
C GLN A 51 -7.27 0.23 -13.89
N GLN A 52 -6.67 1.38 -14.22
CA GLN A 52 -6.93 2.07 -15.49
C GLN A 52 -6.49 1.21 -16.68
N GLN A 53 -5.32 0.56 -16.61
CA GLN A 53 -4.88 -0.35 -17.67
C GLN A 53 -5.82 -1.55 -17.86
N ALA A 54 -6.27 -2.16 -16.76
CA ALA A 54 -7.23 -3.27 -16.83
C ALA A 54 -8.60 -2.83 -17.39
N ALA A 55 -9.00 -1.58 -17.14
CA ALA A 55 -10.22 -1.02 -17.72
C ALA A 55 -10.06 -0.64 -19.22
N LEU A 56 -8.83 -0.33 -19.66
CA LEU A 56 -8.53 0.08 -21.03
C LEU A 56 -8.21 -1.11 -21.96
N ASN A 57 -7.81 -2.26 -21.43
CA ASN A 57 -7.61 -3.51 -22.19
C ASN A 57 -8.51 -4.64 -21.65
N PRO A 58 -9.79 -4.69 -22.03
CA PRO A 58 -10.69 -5.78 -21.68
C PRO A 58 -10.52 -7.05 -22.54
N GLU A 59 -9.71 -7.04 -23.61
CA GLU A 59 -9.61 -8.15 -24.57
C GLU A 59 -8.24 -8.85 -24.50
N SER A 60 -8.19 -9.93 -23.74
CA SER A 60 -7.20 -11.01 -23.83
C SER A 60 -7.81 -12.26 -23.18
N GLU A 61 -8.98 -12.67 -23.65
CA GLU A 61 -9.55 -14.00 -23.42
C GLU A 61 -9.57 -14.76 -24.74
#